data_AF-A0A3N0ZDH8-F1
#
_entry.id   AF-A0A3N0ZDH8-F1
#
_cell.length_a   1.000
_cell.length_b   1.000
_cell.length_c   1.000
_cell.angle_alpha   90.00
_cell.angle_beta   90.00
_cell.angle_gamma   90.00
#
_symmetry.space_group_name_H-M   'P 1'
#
loop_
_entity.id
_entity.type
_entity.pdbx_description
1 polymer ?
#
loop_
_entity_poly.entity_id
_entity_poly.type
_entity_poly.pdbx_seq_one_letter_code
_entity_poly.pdbx_strand_id
1 'polypeptide(L)'
;MDIRGVEFSNSSSTYYQMEGSVEKNIFSENKNNNQLIFKTKDTLQLNQSSQGEQKAEKFGKKELSPEEQKRVEELKRIDAKVRAHEMAHLAAGGGLVRGGANYTYEIGPDGKQYAVGGEVKIDMSVNPDDPEGAIQKMQQVRRAALAPADPSPQDRSVAQQASNIEAQMRAKLTEEKTKPQNKLTKVYKSYLENQEPNYSKEISKRNEMIATPSIQSLKRKVNTII
;
A
#
# COMPACT_ATOMS: atom_id res chain seq x y z
N MET A 1 12.12 -9.72 -9.05
CA MET A 1 11.63 -8.32 -8.96
C MET A 1 12.14 -7.76 -7.65
N ASP A 2 12.93 -6.69 -7.72
CA ASP A 2 13.66 -6.10 -6.59
C ASP A 2 12.68 -5.28 -5.73
N ILE A 3 12.54 -5.59 -4.45
CA ILE A 3 11.64 -4.91 -3.48
C ILE A 3 12.30 -3.64 -2.91
N ARG A 4 13.13 -2.94 -3.71
CA ARG A 4 13.80 -1.71 -3.25
C ARG A 4 12.77 -0.60 -3.12
N GLY A 5 12.47 -0.25 -1.86
CA GLY A 5 11.92 1.04 -1.42
C GLY A 5 10.89 1.66 -2.37
N VAL A 6 9.78 0.97 -2.58
CA VAL A 6 8.73 1.54 -3.43
C VAL A 6 7.81 2.41 -2.58
N GLU A 7 8.02 3.72 -2.64
CA GLU A 7 7.09 4.72 -2.12
C GLU A 7 5.85 4.75 -3.01
N PHE A 8 4.91 3.83 -2.76
CA PHE A 8 3.57 3.93 -3.35
C PHE A 8 2.66 4.65 -2.37
N SER A 9 2.49 5.95 -2.55
CA SER A 9 1.30 6.63 -2.04
C SER A 9 0.15 6.29 -2.98
N ASN A 10 -0.72 5.36 -2.58
CA ASN A 10 -1.97 5.14 -3.28
C ASN A 10 -3.10 5.88 -2.55
N SER A 11 -3.90 6.63 -3.30
CA SER A 11 -5.10 7.26 -2.79
C SER A 11 -6.29 6.33 -2.94
N SER A 12 -7.04 6.19 -1.86
CA SER A 12 -8.42 5.72 -1.87
C SER A 12 -9.27 6.89 -2.37
N SER A 13 -10.07 6.71 -3.43
CA SER A 13 -10.85 7.79 -4.04
C SER A 13 -12.29 7.38 -4.22
N THR A 14 -13.21 8.27 -3.86
CA THR A 14 -14.64 8.16 -4.13
C THR A 14 -15.17 9.31 -4.95
N TYR A 15 -16.06 9.00 -5.88
CA TYR A 15 -16.78 9.97 -6.68
C TYR A 15 -18.23 9.50 -6.87
N TYR A 16 -19.19 10.32 -6.46
CA TYR A 16 -20.60 10.07 -6.74
C TYR A 16 -21.02 10.90 -7.96
N GLN A 17 -21.35 10.24 -9.08
CA GLN A 17 -22.01 10.89 -10.22
C GLN A 17 -23.50 11.01 -9.95
N MET A 18 -24.05 12.20 -10.21
CA MET A 18 -25.49 12.48 -10.17
C MET A 18 -26.14 11.86 -11.40
N GLU A 19 -27.16 11.03 -11.24
CA GLU A 19 -27.99 10.60 -12.36
C GLU A 19 -28.90 11.76 -12.79
N GLY A 20 -28.72 12.29 -14.01
CA GLY A 20 -29.66 13.22 -14.62
C GLY A 20 -29.10 14.52 -15.21
N SER A 21 -27.78 14.77 -15.18
CA SER A 21 -27.20 15.87 -15.96
C SER A 21 -27.01 15.45 -17.42
N VAL A 22 -27.93 15.88 -18.27
CA VAL A 22 -27.83 15.77 -19.73
C VAL A 22 -26.61 16.54 -20.22
N GLU A 23 -25.59 15.85 -20.75
CA GLU A 23 -25.11 16.05 -22.12
C GLU A 23 -24.12 14.94 -22.53
N LYS A 24 -24.43 14.32 -23.68
CA LYS A 24 -23.65 13.24 -24.32
C LYS A 24 -22.54 13.82 -25.20
N ASN A 25 -21.45 13.04 -25.28
CA ASN A 25 -20.37 13.02 -26.28
C ASN A 25 -19.39 14.20 -26.31
N ILE A 26 -18.14 13.96 -25.89
CA ILE A 26 -16.96 13.91 -26.78
C ILE A 26 -15.94 12.91 -26.20
N PHE A 27 -15.93 11.66 -26.67
CA PHE A 27 -14.76 10.79 -26.57
C PHE A 27 -14.18 10.63 -27.98
N SER A 28 -13.01 11.22 -28.22
CA SER A 28 -12.11 10.74 -29.27
C SER A 28 -10.81 10.32 -28.61
N GLU A 29 -10.50 9.01 -28.68
CA GLU A 29 -9.20 8.48 -28.27
C GLU A 29 -8.08 9.11 -29.11
N ASN A 30 -7.03 9.60 -28.44
CA ASN A 30 -5.71 9.71 -29.05
C ASN A 30 -4.72 8.94 -28.19
N LYS A 31 -4.19 7.84 -28.74
CA LYS A 31 -3.41 6.81 -28.03
C LYS A 31 -1.97 7.19 -27.71
N ASN A 32 -1.47 8.36 -28.09
CA ASN A 32 -0.09 8.73 -27.82
C ASN A 32 -0.01 10.19 -27.35
N ASN A 33 -0.16 10.40 -26.05
CA ASN A 33 0.39 11.50 -25.22
C ASN A 33 -0.53 11.79 -24.02
N ASN A 34 0.01 11.62 -22.82
CA ASN A 34 -0.69 11.76 -21.55
C ASN A 34 -0.84 13.24 -21.16
N GLN A 35 -1.66 14.00 -21.91
CA GLN A 35 -2.08 15.36 -21.56
C GLN A 35 -3.55 15.57 -21.95
N LEU A 36 -4.41 15.73 -20.95
CA LEU A 36 -5.76 16.25 -21.11
C LEU A 36 -5.66 17.75 -21.43
N ILE A 37 -5.77 18.11 -22.71
CA ILE A 37 -5.84 19.50 -23.14
C ILE A 37 -7.31 19.95 -23.12
N PHE A 38 -7.70 20.66 -22.06
CA PHE A 38 -8.92 21.45 -22.06
C PHE A 38 -8.70 22.71 -22.91
N LYS A 39 -9.22 22.75 -24.14
CA LYS A 39 -9.35 24.00 -24.90
C LYS A 39 -10.62 24.72 -24.46
N THR A 40 -10.53 25.51 -23.39
CA THR A 40 -11.46 26.62 -23.18
C THR A 40 -10.82 27.87 -23.79
N LYS A 41 -11.52 28.49 -24.75
CA LYS A 41 -11.27 29.89 -25.10
C LYS A 41 -11.68 30.70 -23.88
N ASP A 42 -10.70 30.99 -23.03
CA ASP A 42 -10.50 32.27 -22.34
C ASP A 42 -9.35 32.09 -21.34
N THR A 43 -8.15 32.33 -21.85
CA THR A 43 -7.01 32.63 -21.01
C THR A 43 -7.17 34.06 -20.50
N LEU A 44 -7.57 34.24 -19.25
CA LEU A 44 -7.26 35.45 -18.49
C LEU A 44 -6.74 35.07 -17.10
N GLN A 45 -5.45 35.32 -16.92
CA GLN A 45 -4.73 35.33 -15.66
C GLN A 45 -5.38 36.31 -14.67
N LEU A 46 -5.42 35.96 -13.38
CA LEU A 46 -5.31 36.87 -12.23
C LEU A 46 -5.28 36.00 -10.95
N ASN A 47 -4.10 35.70 -10.41
CA ASN A 47 -3.37 36.45 -9.38
C ASN A 47 -3.97 36.35 -7.97
N GLN A 48 -3.13 35.90 -7.04
CA GLN A 48 -3.44 35.67 -5.63
C GLN A 48 -4.00 36.93 -4.98
N SER A 49 -5.18 36.83 -4.36
CA SER A 49 -5.54 37.69 -3.24
C SER A 49 -6.75 37.12 -2.51
N SER A 50 -6.53 36.90 -1.23
CA SER A 50 -7.45 36.60 -0.14
C SER A 50 -8.69 37.50 -0.13
N GLN A 51 -9.78 37.07 -0.78
CA GLN A 51 -11.12 37.65 -0.64
C GLN A 51 -12.20 36.58 -0.89
N GLY A 52 -12.25 35.55 -0.04
CA GLY A 52 -13.30 34.51 -0.07
C GLY A 52 -14.54 34.83 0.76
N GLU A 53 -14.47 35.79 1.69
CA GLU A 53 -15.51 35.98 2.72
C GLU A 53 -16.57 37.04 2.37
N GLN A 54 -16.42 37.80 1.27
CA GLN A 54 -17.34 38.92 0.97
C GLN A 54 -18.36 38.66 -0.16
N LYS A 55 -18.41 37.43 -0.72
CA LYS A 55 -19.40 37.06 -1.74
C LYS A 55 -20.54 36.15 -1.24
N ALA A 56 -20.55 35.81 0.04
CA ALA A 56 -21.60 34.99 0.65
C ALA A 56 -22.87 35.78 1.03
N GLU A 57 -22.81 37.11 1.13
CA GLU A 57 -23.92 37.92 1.68
C GLU A 57 -24.94 38.45 0.65
N LYS A 58 -24.78 38.20 -0.65
CA LYS A 58 -25.72 38.71 -1.69
C LYS A 58 -26.72 37.69 -2.25
N PHE A 59 -26.77 36.47 -1.73
CA PHE A 59 -27.80 35.47 -2.06
C PHE A 59 -28.81 35.24 -0.91
N GLY A 60 -28.96 36.24 -0.04
CA GLY A 60 -30.02 36.24 0.96
C GLY A 60 -31.41 36.39 0.32
N LYS A 61 -32.18 35.30 0.34
CA LYS A 61 -33.64 35.22 0.09
C LYS A 61 -34.10 35.29 -1.37
N LYS A 62 -33.53 34.48 -2.25
CA LYS A 62 -34.34 33.95 -3.36
C LYS A 62 -34.96 32.64 -2.86
N GLU A 63 -36.29 32.55 -2.82
CA GLU A 63 -36.94 31.26 -2.54
C GLU A 63 -36.56 30.29 -3.65
N LEU A 64 -35.94 29.18 -3.26
CA LEU A 64 -35.53 28.12 -4.19
C LEU A 64 -36.77 27.48 -4.80
N SER A 65 -36.73 27.20 -6.10
CA SER A 65 -37.77 26.40 -6.76
C SER A 65 -37.84 24.99 -6.15
N PRO A 66 -38.96 24.28 -6.27
CA PRO A 66 -39.06 22.88 -5.82
C PRO A 66 -37.96 21.98 -6.40
N GLU A 67 -37.53 22.23 -7.64
CA GLU A 67 -36.44 21.52 -8.30
C GLU A 67 -35.08 21.85 -7.68
N GLU A 68 -34.83 23.13 -7.40
CA GLU A 68 -33.60 23.58 -6.71
C GLU A 68 -33.52 23.01 -5.28
N GLN A 69 -34.64 22.94 -4.57
CA GLN A 69 -34.72 22.32 -3.24
C GLN A 69 -34.36 20.84 -3.28
N LYS A 70 -34.93 20.08 -4.23
CA LYS A 70 -34.59 18.66 -4.45
C LYS A 70 -33.10 18.48 -4.73
N ARG A 71 -32.50 19.37 -5.54
CA ARG A 71 -31.07 19.32 -5.84
C ARG A 71 -30.23 19.54 -4.58
N VAL A 72 -30.60 20.51 -3.73
CA VAL A 72 -29.91 20.77 -2.46
C VAL A 72 -30.04 19.57 -1.51
N GLU A 73 -31.21 18.93 -1.42
CA GLU A 73 -31.40 17.71 -0.62
C GLU A 73 -30.53 16.56 -1.10
N GLU A 74 -30.41 16.38 -2.41
CA GLU A 74 -29.55 15.36 -2.99
C GLU A 74 -28.07 15.61 -2.69
N LEU A 75 -27.61 16.85 -2.86
CA LEU A 75 -26.23 17.26 -2.53
C LEU A 75 -25.91 17.05 -1.05
N LYS A 76 -26.83 17.37 -0.14
CA LYS A 76 -26.68 17.08 1.30
C LYS A 76 -26.51 15.59 1.57
N ARG A 77 -27.30 14.74 0.91
CA ARG A 77 -27.22 13.28 1.05
C ARG A 77 -25.88 12.76 0.54
N ILE A 78 -25.38 13.29 -0.57
CA ILE A 78 -24.07 12.90 -1.13
C ILE A 78 -22.93 13.35 -0.22
N ASP A 79 -22.95 14.61 0.25
CA ASP A 79 -21.95 15.13 1.18
C ASP A 79 -21.83 14.27 2.44
N ALA A 80 -22.97 13.90 3.03
CA ALA A 80 -22.99 13.01 4.19
C ALA A 80 -22.36 11.64 3.89
N LYS A 81 -22.64 11.06 2.71
CA LYS A 81 -22.06 9.78 2.28
C LYS A 81 -20.56 9.87 2.06
N VAL A 82 -20.09 10.88 1.32
CA VAL A 82 -18.67 11.09 1.05
C VAL A 82 -17.90 11.26 2.35
N ARG A 83 -18.39 12.12 3.26
CA ARG A 83 -17.72 12.31 4.55
C ARG A 83 -17.69 11.04 5.39
N ALA A 84 -18.78 10.28 5.42
CA ALA A 84 -18.81 9.00 6.13
C ALA A 84 -17.84 7.98 5.52
N HIS A 85 -17.72 7.96 4.19
CA HIS A 85 -16.76 7.13 3.46
C HIS A 85 -15.32 7.46 3.85
N GLU A 86 -14.94 8.74 3.72
CA GLU A 86 -13.58 9.17 4.04
C GLU A 86 -13.26 9.00 5.53
N MET A 87 -14.23 9.24 6.41
CA MET A 87 -14.06 9.03 7.86
C MET A 87 -13.78 7.57 8.20
N ALA A 88 -14.39 6.61 7.49
CA ALA A 88 -14.13 5.19 7.68
C ALA A 88 -12.67 4.84 7.34
N HIS A 89 -12.15 5.38 6.23
CA HIS A 89 -10.73 5.22 5.88
C HIS A 89 -9.82 5.83 6.94
N LEU A 90 -10.11 7.05 7.40
CA LEU A 90 -9.30 7.73 8.43
C LEU A 90 -9.24 6.92 9.73
N ALA A 91 -10.40 6.48 10.22
CA ALA A 91 -10.51 5.73 11.47
C ALA A 91 -9.76 4.41 11.42
N ALA A 92 -9.83 3.69 10.29
CA ALA A 92 -9.15 2.40 10.15
C ALA A 92 -7.66 2.54 9.78
N GLY A 93 -7.28 3.61 9.06
CA GLY A 93 -5.92 3.91 8.66
C GLY A 93 -5.04 4.37 9.83
N GLY A 94 -5.60 5.17 10.75
CA GLY A 94 -4.86 5.67 11.91
C GLY A 94 -3.53 6.32 11.52
N GLY A 95 -2.44 5.88 12.15
CA GLY A 95 -1.09 6.41 11.89
C GLY A 95 -0.53 6.16 10.49
N LEU A 96 -1.20 5.37 9.63
CA LEU A 96 -0.81 5.18 8.25
C LEU A 96 -1.35 6.26 7.32
N VAL A 97 -2.31 7.06 7.77
CA VAL A 97 -2.86 8.14 6.98
C VAL A 97 -1.84 9.27 6.87
N ARG A 98 -1.59 9.72 5.64
CA ARG A 98 -0.74 10.88 5.37
C ARG A 98 -1.60 12.12 5.17
N GLY A 99 -1.73 12.91 6.23
CA GLY A 99 -2.59 14.10 6.27
C GLY A 99 -4.00 13.75 6.76
N GLY A 100 -5.01 14.36 6.14
CA GLY A 100 -6.42 14.07 6.38
C GLY A 100 -7.14 13.67 5.09
N ALA A 101 -8.47 13.64 5.15
CA ALA A 101 -9.29 13.50 3.96
C ALA A 101 -9.23 14.77 3.11
N ASN A 102 -9.14 14.61 1.80
CA ASN A 102 -9.30 15.68 0.84
C ASN A 102 -10.68 15.53 0.19
N TYR A 103 -11.33 16.64 -0.13
CA TYR A 103 -12.68 16.63 -0.66
C TYR A 103 -12.76 17.45 -1.95
N THR A 104 -13.60 16.97 -2.86
CA THR A 104 -14.02 17.71 -4.05
C THR A 104 -15.43 18.23 -3.81
N TYR A 105 -15.65 19.52 -4.08
CA TYR A 105 -16.90 20.21 -3.76
C TYR A 105 -17.69 20.63 -5.00
N GLU A 106 -19.02 20.60 -4.89
CA GLU A 106 -19.97 21.24 -5.79
C GLU A 106 -20.71 22.37 -5.04
N ILE A 107 -20.97 23.48 -5.71
CA ILE A 107 -21.78 24.58 -5.15
C ILE A 107 -23.25 24.34 -5.52
N GLY A 108 -24.11 24.25 -4.50
CA GLY A 108 -25.55 24.07 -4.68
C GLY A 108 -26.27 25.37 -5.08
N PRO A 109 -27.55 25.26 -5.52
CA PRO A 109 -28.41 26.42 -5.80
C PRO A 109 -28.58 27.39 -4.62
N ASP A 110 -28.36 26.90 -3.39
CA ASP A 110 -28.37 27.69 -2.16
C ASP A 110 -27.03 28.41 -1.86
N GLY A 111 -26.06 28.30 -2.77
CA GLY A 111 -24.73 28.91 -2.65
C GLY A 111 -23.77 28.18 -1.72
N LYS A 112 -24.15 27.03 -1.15
CA LYS A 112 -23.31 26.26 -0.22
C LYS A 112 -22.48 25.21 -0.95
N GLN A 113 -21.33 24.86 -0.39
CA GLN A 113 -20.48 23.79 -0.88
C GLN A 113 -20.85 22.45 -0.28
N TYR A 114 -20.90 21.42 -1.12
CA TYR A 114 -21.21 20.04 -0.76
C TYR A 114 -20.12 19.11 -1.30
N ALA A 115 -19.60 18.20 -0.48
CA ALA A 115 -18.60 17.23 -0.92
C ALA A 115 -19.25 16.19 -1.84
N VAL A 116 -18.75 16.07 -3.07
CA VAL A 116 -19.23 15.10 -4.08
C VAL A 116 -18.21 14.00 -4.36
N GLY A 117 -17.00 14.14 -3.82
CA GLY A 117 -15.98 13.11 -3.80
C GLY A 117 -14.94 13.38 -2.72
N GLY A 118 -14.15 12.37 -2.42
CA GLY A 118 -13.09 12.45 -1.42
C GLY A 118 -11.94 11.50 -1.69
N GLU A 119 -10.80 11.76 -1.05
CA GLU A 119 -9.69 10.82 -0.97
C GLU A 119 -8.92 10.85 0.35
N VAL A 120 -8.48 9.66 0.77
CA VAL A 120 -7.54 9.46 1.89
C VAL A 120 -6.27 8.78 1.37
N LYS A 121 -5.11 9.38 1.69
CA LYS A 121 -3.79 8.85 1.33
C LYS A 121 -3.29 7.91 2.42
N ILE A 122 -3.04 6.65 2.05
CA ILE A 122 -2.55 5.62 2.97
C ILE A 122 -1.11 5.25 2.60
N ASP A 123 -0.23 5.25 3.61
CA ASP A 123 1.16 4.86 3.44
C ASP A 123 1.32 3.34 3.28
N MET A 124 1.78 2.92 2.10
CA MET A 124 2.07 1.51 1.79
C MET A 124 3.56 1.18 1.80
N SER A 125 4.44 2.12 2.18
CA SER A 125 5.88 1.87 2.21
C SER A 125 6.23 0.73 3.18
N VAL A 126 7.14 -0.16 2.78
CA VAL A 126 7.60 -1.26 3.63
C VAL A 126 9.12 -1.24 3.71
N ASN A 127 9.65 -1.59 4.88
CA ASN A 127 11.07 -1.90 5.02
C ASN A 127 11.27 -3.39 4.71
N PRO A 128 11.99 -3.76 3.64
CA PRO A 128 12.23 -5.17 3.33
C PRO A 128 12.94 -5.91 4.46
N ASP A 129 13.79 -5.25 5.24
CA ASP A 129 14.59 -5.85 6.31
C ASP A 129 13.81 -6.08 7.60
N ASP A 130 12.53 -5.70 7.64
CA ASP A 130 11.58 -6.02 8.70
C ASP A 130 10.31 -6.68 8.13
N PRO A 131 10.37 -7.99 7.81
CA PRO A 131 9.22 -8.70 7.25
C PRO A 131 8.02 -8.77 8.19
N GLU A 132 8.25 -8.85 9.50
CA GLU A 132 7.18 -8.93 10.49
C GLU A 132 6.41 -7.61 10.58
N GLY A 133 7.12 -6.48 10.67
CA GLY A 133 6.50 -5.15 10.67
C GLY A 133 5.80 -4.84 9.34
N ALA A 134 6.38 -5.26 8.21
CA ALA A 134 5.73 -5.09 6.90
C ALA A 134 4.42 -5.86 6.78
N ILE A 135 4.34 -7.11 7.28
CA ILE A 135 3.09 -7.89 7.31
C ILE A 135 2.02 -7.18 8.12
N GLN A 136 2.35 -6.71 9.33
CA GLN A 136 1.41 -5.99 10.18
C GLN A 136 0.92 -4.69 9.53
N LYS A 137 1.84 -3.91 8.94
CA LYS A 137 1.50 -2.68 8.22
C LYS A 137 0.55 -2.97 7.05
N MET A 138 0.84 -3.96 6.21
CA MET A 138 -0.03 -4.31 5.08
C MET A 138 -1.41 -4.81 5.48
N GLN A 139 -1.52 -5.52 6.61
CA GLN A 139 -2.82 -5.90 7.16
C GLN A 139 -3.64 -4.68 7.57
N GLN A 140 -2.99 -3.67 8.18
CA GLN A 140 -3.66 -2.42 8.52
C GLN A 140 -4.05 -1.62 7.27
N VAL A 141 -3.18 -1.53 6.26
CA VAL A 141 -3.50 -0.91 4.96
C VAL A 141 -4.72 -1.58 4.33
N ARG A 142 -4.75 -2.92 4.28
CA ARG A 142 -5.90 -3.67 3.73
C ARG A 142 -7.19 -3.37 4.49
N ARG A 143 -7.13 -3.38 5.83
CA ARG A 143 -8.30 -3.04 6.67
C ARG A 143 -8.78 -1.62 6.43
N ALA A 144 -7.86 -0.66 6.30
CA ALA A 144 -8.17 0.73 6.05
C ALA A 144 -8.81 0.94 4.67
N ALA A 145 -8.26 0.31 3.63
CA ALA A 145 -8.81 0.36 2.29
C ALA A 145 -10.22 -0.27 2.21
N LEU A 146 -10.49 -1.35 2.94
CA LEU A 146 -11.82 -1.99 2.95
C LEU A 146 -12.77 -1.48 4.05
N ALA A 147 -12.43 -0.39 4.73
CA ALA A 147 -13.17 0.09 5.89
C ALA A 147 -14.59 0.64 5.60
N PRO A 148 -14.82 1.40 4.50
CA PRO A 148 -16.16 1.84 4.16
C PRO A 148 -17.09 0.67 3.83
N ALA A 149 -18.38 0.87 4.03
CA ALA A 149 -19.40 -0.15 3.73
C ALA A 149 -19.49 -0.49 2.24
N ASP A 150 -19.18 0.46 1.36
CA ASP A 150 -19.13 0.30 -0.10
C ASP A 150 -17.78 0.79 -0.64
N PRO A 151 -16.69 0.01 -0.49
CA PRO A 151 -15.36 0.43 -0.91
C PRO A 151 -15.31 0.61 -2.44
N SER A 152 -14.65 1.66 -2.92
CA SER A 152 -14.52 1.94 -4.35
C SER A 152 -13.63 0.92 -5.08
N PRO A 153 -13.63 0.89 -6.43
CA PRO A 153 -12.68 0.07 -7.19
C PRO A 153 -11.21 0.36 -6.83
N GLN A 154 -10.88 1.63 -6.58
CA GLN A 154 -9.54 2.08 -6.16
C GLN A 154 -9.19 1.50 -4.80
N ASP A 155 -10.12 1.55 -3.84
CA ASP A 155 -9.97 1.01 -2.50
C ASP A 155 -9.67 -0.50 -2.54
N ARG A 156 -10.44 -1.23 -3.35
CA ARG A 156 -10.21 -2.67 -3.56
C ARG A 156 -8.86 -2.95 -4.20
N SER A 157 -8.41 -2.11 -5.13
CA SER A 157 -7.07 -2.22 -5.72
C SER A 157 -5.97 -2.05 -4.67
N VAL A 158 -6.09 -1.05 -3.79
CA VAL A 158 -5.17 -0.84 -2.66
C VAL A 158 -5.14 -2.05 -1.72
N ALA A 159 -6.31 -2.60 -1.39
CA ALA A 159 -6.44 -3.80 -0.57
C ALA A 159 -5.77 -5.04 -1.21
N GLN A 160 -5.91 -5.22 -2.52
CA GLN A 160 -5.26 -6.30 -3.26
C GLN A 160 -3.74 -6.12 -3.29
N GLN A 161 -3.26 -4.90 -3.54
CA GLN A 161 -1.82 -4.60 -3.52
C GLN A 161 -1.21 -4.87 -2.14
N ALA A 162 -1.87 -4.44 -1.07
CA ALA A 162 -1.44 -4.74 0.30
C ALA A 162 -1.38 -6.25 0.57
N SER A 163 -2.36 -7.02 0.07
CA SER A 163 -2.37 -8.48 0.20
C SER A 163 -1.21 -9.14 -0.56
N ASN A 164 -0.87 -8.63 -1.74
CA ASN A 164 0.26 -9.14 -2.52
C ASN A 164 1.59 -8.89 -1.80
N ILE A 165 1.79 -7.69 -1.25
CA ILE A 165 2.99 -7.35 -0.47
C ILE A 165 3.04 -8.20 0.81
N GLU A 166 1.92 -8.37 1.52
CA GLU A 166 1.85 -9.25 2.70
C GLU A 166 2.32 -10.68 2.36
N ALA A 167 1.85 -11.24 1.25
CA ALA A 167 2.25 -12.58 0.81
C ALA A 167 3.76 -12.68 0.51
N GLN A 168 4.34 -11.67 -0.14
CA GLN A 168 5.78 -11.61 -0.40
C GLN A 168 6.59 -11.54 0.90
N MET A 169 6.17 -10.72 1.87
CA MET A 169 6.87 -10.60 3.15
C MET A 169 6.77 -11.87 4.00
N ARG A 170 5.64 -12.60 3.93
CA ARG A 170 5.50 -13.93 4.55
C ARG A 170 6.46 -14.97 3.97
N ALA A 171 6.65 -14.95 2.64
CA ALA A 171 7.64 -15.81 1.99
C ALA A 171 9.06 -15.46 2.47
N LYS A 172 9.42 -14.16 2.50
CA LYS A 172 10.72 -13.69 3.00
C LYS A 172 10.97 -14.10 4.46
N LEU A 173 9.97 -13.94 5.34
CA LEU A 173 10.07 -14.35 6.74
C LEU A 173 10.34 -15.86 6.90
N THR A 174 9.78 -16.68 6.02
CA THR A 174 10.00 -18.14 6.02
C THR A 174 11.41 -18.49 5.53
N GLU A 175 11.89 -17.81 4.50
CA GLU A 175 13.28 -17.96 4.04
C GLU A 175 14.30 -17.55 5.11
N GLU A 176 14.05 -16.48 5.86
CA GLU A 176 14.93 -16.03 6.94
C GLU A 176 15.01 -17.05 8.09
N LYS A 177 13.89 -17.71 8.42
CA LYS A 177 13.84 -18.77 9.44
C LYS A 177 14.54 -20.06 9.01
N THR A 178 14.59 -20.33 7.71
CA THR A 178 15.19 -21.55 7.15
C THR A 178 16.65 -21.39 6.75
N LYS A 179 17.14 -20.14 6.60
CA LYS A 179 18.57 -19.86 6.46
C LYS A 179 19.28 -20.32 7.73
N PRO A 180 20.24 -21.26 7.66
CA PRO A 180 21.02 -21.65 8.82
C PRO A 180 21.72 -20.39 9.35
N GLN A 181 21.37 -20.00 10.58
CA GLN A 181 21.92 -18.84 11.27
C GLN A 181 23.44 -19.06 11.41
N ASN A 182 24.21 -18.56 10.44
CA ASN A 182 25.68 -18.62 10.37
C ASN A 182 26.38 -17.81 11.49
N LYS A 183 25.67 -17.53 12.61
CA LYS A 183 26.26 -17.02 13.85
C LYS A 183 27.16 -18.08 14.48
N LEU A 184 26.81 -19.37 14.38
CA LEU A 184 27.67 -20.44 14.85
C LEU A 184 28.95 -20.53 14.01
N THR A 185 28.89 -20.49 12.68
CA THR A 185 30.11 -20.60 11.86
C THR A 185 31.06 -19.42 12.01
N LYS A 186 30.60 -18.18 12.23
CA LYS A 186 31.52 -17.05 12.44
C LYS A 186 32.26 -17.16 13.78
N VAL A 187 31.57 -17.57 14.84
CA VAL A 187 32.18 -17.85 16.16
C VAL A 187 33.07 -19.09 16.08
N TYR A 188 32.63 -20.17 15.43
CA TYR A 188 33.43 -21.38 15.25
C TYR A 188 34.68 -21.11 14.41
N LYS A 189 34.56 -20.29 13.35
CA LYS A 189 35.68 -19.92 12.48
C LYS A 189 36.66 -19.00 13.19
N SER A 190 36.20 -18.03 14.00
CA SER A 190 37.09 -17.23 14.85
C SER A 190 37.72 -18.04 15.99
N TYR A 191 37.06 -19.08 16.48
CA TYR A 191 37.64 -20.02 17.46
C TYR A 191 38.74 -20.89 16.83
N LEU A 192 38.56 -21.32 15.59
CA LEU A 192 39.55 -22.13 14.87
C LEU A 192 40.74 -21.31 14.35
N GLU A 193 40.54 -20.02 14.05
CA GLU A 193 41.58 -19.13 13.52
C GLU A 193 42.51 -18.55 14.59
N ASN A 194 42.10 -18.58 15.87
CA ASN A 194 42.90 -18.12 17.01
C ASN A 194 43.57 -19.25 17.82
N GLN A 195 43.51 -20.50 17.35
CA GLN A 195 44.26 -21.60 17.97
C GLN A 195 45.61 -21.79 17.27
N GLU A 196 46.69 -21.65 18.06
CA GLU A 196 48.07 -22.02 17.73
C GLU A 196 48.16 -23.36 16.94
N PRO A 197 49.12 -23.53 16.03
CA PRO A 197 49.10 -24.47 14.90
C PRO A 197 49.30 -25.95 15.24
N ASN A 198 49.01 -26.39 16.47
CA ASN A 198 49.27 -27.75 16.92
C ASN A 198 48.05 -28.68 16.94
N TYR A 199 46.85 -28.18 16.65
CA TYR A 199 45.65 -29.02 16.67
C TYR A 199 45.45 -29.86 15.39
N SER A 200 45.95 -29.40 14.24
CA SER A 200 45.85 -30.13 12.97
C SER A 200 46.70 -31.41 12.94
N LYS A 201 47.87 -31.40 13.60
CA LYS A 201 48.73 -32.59 13.74
C LYS A 201 48.13 -33.64 14.66
N GLU A 202 47.35 -33.24 15.67
CA GLU A 202 46.73 -34.15 16.62
C GLU A 202 45.48 -34.83 16.06
N ILE A 203 44.70 -34.13 15.21
CA ILE A 203 43.56 -34.74 14.50
C ILE A 203 44.04 -35.72 13.42
N SER A 204 45.11 -35.40 12.69
CA SER A 204 45.68 -36.33 11.70
C SER A 204 46.23 -37.59 12.38
N LYS A 205 46.91 -37.45 13.53
CA LYS A 205 47.36 -38.60 14.33
C LYS A 205 46.20 -39.39 14.95
N ARG A 206 45.13 -38.73 15.42
CA ARG A 206 43.95 -39.44 15.95
C ARG A 206 43.14 -40.14 14.86
N ASN A 207 42.99 -39.55 13.67
CA ASN A 207 42.30 -40.19 12.56
C ASN A 207 43.09 -41.38 11.98
N GLU A 208 44.43 -41.36 12.04
CA GLU A 208 45.25 -42.55 11.80
C GLU A 208 45.12 -43.61 12.91
N MET A 209 44.93 -43.19 14.18
CA MET A 209 44.80 -44.11 15.32
C MET A 209 43.42 -44.80 15.43
N ILE A 210 42.37 -44.21 14.84
CA ILE A 210 41.00 -44.77 14.84
C ILE A 210 40.75 -45.60 13.56
N ALA A 211 41.66 -45.54 12.58
CA ALA A 211 41.62 -46.37 11.39
C ALA A 211 42.45 -47.65 11.59
N THR A 212 41.86 -48.70 12.17
CA THR A 212 41.85 -50.12 11.71
C THR A 212 41.47 -51.12 12.85
N PRO A 213 40.85 -52.29 12.58
CA PRO A 213 40.31 -52.80 11.31
C PRO A 213 38.85 -53.31 11.48
N SER A 214 37.85 -52.47 11.26
CA SER A 214 36.44 -52.94 11.24
C SER A 214 35.75 -52.76 9.88
N ILE A 215 36.30 -51.95 8.96
CA ILE A 215 35.62 -51.64 7.69
C ILE A 215 36.32 -52.24 6.45
N GLN A 216 37.52 -52.82 6.57
CA GLN A 216 38.15 -53.55 5.45
C GLN A 216 37.77 -55.05 5.39
N SER A 217 37.20 -55.62 6.44
CA SER A 217 36.77 -57.03 6.51
C SER A 217 35.31 -57.27 6.10
N LEU A 218 34.49 -56.22 5.95
CA LEU A 218 33.09 -56.34 5.52
C LEU A 218 32.85 -56.11 4.01
N LYS A 219 33.85 -55.64 3.25
CA LYS A 219 33.79 -55.56 1.78
C LYS A 219 34.44 -56.74 1.04
N ARG A 220 34.94 -57.77 1.74
CA ARG A 220 35.52 -58.98 1.13
C ARG A 220 34.75 -60.28 1.37
N LYS A 221 33.59 -60.24 2.06
CA LYS A 221 32.78 -61.45 2.35
C LYS A 221 31.49 -61.60 1.52
N VAL A 222 31.35 -60.84 0.43
CA VAL A 222 30.26 -61.03 -0.55
C VAL A 222 30.78 -61.44 -1.93
N ASN A 223 32.07 -61.80 -2.06
CA ASN A 223 32.63 -62.20 -3.37
C ASN A 223 33.54 -63.43 -3.33
N THR A 224 33.24 -64.41 -2.47
CA THR A 224 33.68 -65.81 -2.59
C THR A 224 32.79 -66.67 -1.69
N ILE A 225 31.75 -67.26 -2.26
CA ILE A 225 31.28 -68.66 -2.13
C ILE A 225 30.07 -68.74 -3.06
N ILE A 226 30.33 -69.37 -4.22
CA ILE A 226 29.43 -70.10 -5.12
C ILE A 226 28.20 -69.34 -5.66
#